data_AF-A0A821XHK1-F1
#
_entry.id   AF-A0A821XHK1-F1
#
_cell.length_a   1.000
_cell.length_b   1.000
_cell.length_c   1.000
_cell.angle_alpha   90.00
_cell.angle_beta   90.00
_cell.angle_gamma   90.00
#
_symmetry.space_group_name_H-M   'P 1'
#
loop_
_entity.id
_entity.type
_entity.pdbx_description
1 polymer ?
#
loop_
_entity_poly.entity_id
_entity_poly.type
_entity_poly.pdbx_seq_one_letter_code
_entity_poly.pdbx_strand_id
1 'polypeptide(L)'
;SITLADETINNSLATNVTVVPPTSDTNVPLWVGFIGCLIASVFFGSNFVPVKQYSAGDGFFFQFVFCVAVWIVGLILDVILDNQRFYPLVLIGGVLWATGNLVTVFCIKTCGLTVGLLIWCTSCLIMGWAGGRFGIFGINAQVPSTSLKLTLNYASVILAATSAIFFVLIKSNNTSKESTTSYKPNKQATVEIEKKADFNEDTTEIATETDFPFLVHLSAPIQKALGCVLALMAGVFYGLMFIPDQYIRDHPEKFLYKGERPPLNGLYYINSQYSG
;
A
#
# COMPACT_ATOMS: atom_id res chain seq x y z
N SER A 1 -35.06 55.07 14.87
CA SER A 1 -35.17 54.89 13.40
C SER A 1 -33.89 54.37 12.74
N ILE A 2 -32.98 53.72 13.49
CA ILE A 2 -31.69 53.23 12.94
C ILE A 2 -31.64 51.69 12.92
N THR A 3 -32.53 51.00 13.64
CA THR A 3 -32.51 49.54 13.78
C THR A 3 -33.19 48.77 12.64
N LEU A 4 -33.96 49.42 11.77
CA LEU A 4 -34.65 48.78 10.63
C LEU A 4 -33.88 48.87 9.30
N ALA A 5 -32.86 49.73 9.22
CA ALA A 5 -32.07 49.89 8.00
C ALA A 5 -31.00 48.79 7.85
N ASP A 6 -30.40 48.32 8.96
CA ASP A 6 -29.35 47.29 8.93
C ASP A 6 -29.88 45.89 8.59
N GLU A 7 -31.12 45.58 8.98
CA GLU A 7 -31.75 44.29 8.68
C GLU A 7 -32.13 44.15 7.20
N THR A 8 -32.35 45.29 6.52
CA THR A 8 -32.71 45.33 5.10
C THR A 8 -31.47 45.21 4.19
N ILE A 9 -30.30 45.64 4.64
CA ILE A 9 -29.03 45.52 3.89
C ILE A 9 -28.49 44.08 3.97
N ASN A 10 -28.64 43.41 5.12
CA ASN A 10 -28.20 42.01 5.25
C ASN A 10 -29.05 41.01 4.46
N ASN A 11 -30.33 41.33 4.21
CA ASN A 11 -31.22 40.49 3.40
C ASN A 11 -31.05 40.68 1.87
N SER A 12 -30.44 41.78 1.42
CA SER A 12 -30.24 42.06 -0.01
C SER A 12 -28.90 41.56 -0.58
N LEU A 13 -27.96 41.13 0.27
CA LEU A 13 -26.71 40.46 -0.13
C LEU A 13 -26.81 38.92 -0.15
N ALA A 14 -27.96 38.36 0.23
CA ALA A 14 -28.18 36.91 0.30
C ALA A 14 -28.68 36.27 -1.01
N THR A 15 -28.73 37.02 -2.12
CA THR A 15 -29.18 36.50 -3.41
C THR A 15 -28.12 36.68 -4.48
N ASN A 16 -27.73 35.56 -5.10
CA ASN A 16 -26.82 35.39 -6.24
C ASN A 16 -25.39 34.91 -5.95
N VAL A 17 -25.18 34.11 -4.90
CA VAL A 17 -24.27 32.97 -5.09
C VAL A 17 -25.08 31.94 -5.86
N THR A 18 -24.97 31.95 -7.19
CA THR A 18 -25.29 30.77 -7.99
C THR A 18 -24.40 29.66 -7.45
N VAL A 19 -24.93 28.89 -6.50
CA VAL A 19 -24.45 27.56 -6.20
C VAL A 19 -24.63 26.83 -7.52
N VAL A 20 -23.58 26.82 -8.34
CA VAL A 20 -23.44 25.84 -9.39
C VAL A 20 -23.56 24.53 -8.65
N PRO A 21 -24.64 23.76 -8.84
CA PRO A 21 -24.75 22.48 -8.19
C PRO A 21 -23.51 21.68 -8.60
N PRO A 22 -22.85 20.96 -7.67
CA PRO A 22 -21.73 20.12 -8.03
C PRO A 22 -22.15 19.29 -9.24
N THR A 23 -21.41 19.44 -10.32
CA THR A 23 -21.66 18.80 -11.61
C THR A 23 -21.85 17.32 -11.35
N SER A 24 -23.12 16.88 -11.40
CA SER A 24 -23.59 15.51 -11.47
C SER A 24 -22.54 14.49 -11.00
N ASP A 25 -22.52 14.20 -9.70
CA ASP A 25 -22.03 12.92 -9.20
C ASP A 25 -22.79 11.84 -9.96
N THR A 26 -22.25 11.35 -11.07
CA THR A 26 -22.66 10.07 -11.62
C THR A 26 -22.44 9.09 -10.48
N ASN A 27 -23.54 8.63 -9.88
CA ASN A 27 -23.54 7.60 -8.85
C ASN A 27 -22.89 6.34 -9.45
N VAL A 28 -21.56 6.28 -9.42
CA VAL A 28 -20.81 5.14 -9.90
C VAL A 28 -21.23 3.96 -9.03
N PRO A 29 -21.82 2.92 -9.63
CA PRO A 29 -22.39 1.85 -8.84
C PRO A 29 -21.28 1.09 -8.12
N LEU A 30 -21.57 0.64 -6.89
CA LEU A 30 -20.59 0.02 -5.98
C LEU A 30 -19.78 -1.12 -6.62
N TRP A 31 -20.37 -1.87 -7.56
CA TRP A 31 -19.69 -2.96 -8.26
C TRP A 31 -18.50 -2.49 -9.11
N VAL A 32 -18.50 -1.26 -9.62
CA VAL A 32 -17.35 -0.68 -10.35
C VAL A 32 -16.15 -0.60 -9.42
N GLY A 33 -16.36 -0.21 -8.16
CA GLY A 33 -15.33 -0.22 -7.13
C GLY A 33 -14.78 -1.63 -6.88
N PHE A 34 -15.65 -2.65 -6.81
CA PHE A 34 -15.20 -4.04 -6.64
C PHE A 34 -14.39 -4.56 -7.83
N ILE A 35 -14.77 -4.21 -9.05
CA ILE A 35 -13.97 -4.55 -10.25
C ILE A 35 -12.61 -3.85 -10.21
N GLY A 36 -12.60 -2.56 -9.85
CA GLY A 36 -11.35 -1.81 -9.66
C GLY A 36 -10.43 -2.46 -8.63
N CYS A 37 -10.95 -2.85 -7.47
CA CYS A 37 -10.21 -3.58 -6.45
C CYS A 37 -9.67 -4.93 -6.95
N LEU A 38 -10.45 -5.66 -7.75
CA LEU A 38 -10.02 -6.94 -8.33
C LEU A 38 -8.85 -6.74 -9.30
N ILE A 39 -8.98 -5.79 -10.22
CA ILE A 39 -7.92 -5.42 -11.17
C ILE A 39 -6.67 -4.99 -10.40
N ALA A 40 -6.81 -4.07 -9.45
CA ALA A 40 -5.71 -3.60 -8.62
C ALA A 40 -5.02 -4.75 -7.88
N SER A 41 -5.78 -5.70 -7.33
CA SER A 41 -5.23 -6.86 -6.62
C SER A 41 -4.40 -7.77 -7.53
N VAL A 42 -4.82 -7.98 -8.78
CA VAL A 42 -4.07 -8.81 -9.75
C VAL A 42 -2.77 -8.13 -10.17
N PHE A 43 -2.82 -6.85 -10.53
CA PHE A 43 -1.63 -6.10 -10.94
C PHE A 43 -0.65 -5.89 -9.79
N PHE A 44 -1.14 -5.49 -8.61
CA PHE A 44 -0.29 -5.29 -7.45
C PHE A 44 0.27 -6.60 -6.90
N GLY A 45 -0.53 -7.68 -6.89
CA GLY A 45 -0.10 -9.01 -6.46
C GLY A 45 0.94 -9.65 -7.39
N SER A 46 0.96 -9.28 -8.67
CA SER A 46 1.94 -9.77 -9.66
C SER A 46 3.19 -8.89 -9.79
N ASN A 47 3.26 -7.74 -9.10
CA ASN A 47 4.37 -6.78 -9.21
C ASN A 47 5.75 -7.40 -8.92
N PHE A 48 5.83 -8.38 -8.02
CA PHE A 48 7.08 -9.07 -7.68
C PHE A 48 7.37 -10.29 -8.58
N VAL A 49 6.51 -10.66 -9.53
CA VAL A 49 6.74 -11.78 -10.45
C VAL A 49 7.91 -11.50 -11.41
N PRO A 50 7.98 -10.35 -12.09
CA PRO A 50 9.11 -10.02 -12.96
C PRO A 50 10.44 -9.94 -12.20
N VAL A 51 10.42 -9.46 -10.94
CA VAL A 51 11.60 -9.38 -10.07
C VAL A 51 12.19 -10.76 -9.77
N LYS A 52 11.40 -11.83 -9.85
CA LYS A 52 11.90 -13.20 -9.73
C LYS A 52 12.52 -13.73 -11.02
N GLN A 53 12.11 -13.20 -12.17
CA GLN A 53 12.55 -13.68 -13.48
C GLN A 53 13.79 -12.92 -13.99
N TYR A 54 13.93 -11.66 -13.60
CA TYR A 54 15.04 -10.79 -13.97
C TYR A 54 15.79 -10.35 -12.71
N SER A 55 17.12 -10.35 -12.77
CA SER A 55 17.94 -9.83 -11.67
C SER A 55 17.67 -8.33 -11.52
N ALA A 56 16.81 -7.97 -10.58
CA ALA A 56 16.75 -6.62 -10.06
C ALA A 56 18.09 -6.42 -9.35
N GLY A 57 18.96 -5.58 -9.91
CA GLY A 57 20.30 -5.32 -9.39
C GLY A 57 20.25 -4.65 -8.00
N ASP A 58 20.57 -3.36 -7.93
CA ASP A 58 20.42 -2.61 -6.68
C ASP A 58 18.93 -2.35 -6.36
N GLY A 59 18.51 -2.76 -5.16
CA GLY A 59 17.16 -2.58 -4.66
C GLY A 59 16.77 -1.11 -4.47
N PHE A 60 17.71 -0.21 -4.16
CA PHE A 60 17.43 1.23 -4.07
C PHE A 60 17.19 1.83 -5.44
N PHE A 61 18.05 1.52 -6.42
CA PHE A 61 17.84 1.97 -7.79
C PHE A 61 16.52 1.46 -8.36
N PHE A 62 16.20 0.17 -8.14
CA PHE A 62 14.89 -0.40 -8.51
C PHE A 62 13.75 0.40 -7.86
N GLN A 63 13.84 0.67 -6.56
CA GLN A 63 12.81 1.40 -5.84
C GLN A 63 12.66 2.84 -6.33
N PHE A 64 13.76 3.51 -6.64
CA PHE A 64 13.76 4.86 -7.19
C PHE A 64 13.06 4.90 -8.56
N VAL A 65 13.43 4.01 -9.48
CA VAL A 65 12.79 3.91 -10.80
C VAL A 65 11.30 3.57 -10.67
N PHE A 66 10.94 2.69 -9.74
CA PHE A 66 9.55 2.35 -9.44
C PHE A 66 8.75 3.57 -8.95
N CYS A 67 9.28 4.34 -8.00
CA CYS A 67 8.65 5.58 -7.54
C CYS A 67 8.49 6.60 -8.67
N VAL A 68 9.52 6.79 -9.51
CA VAL A 68 9.44 7.69 -10.68
C VAL A 68 8.34 7.25 -11.65
N ALA A 69 8.22 5.95 -11.92
CA ALA A 69 7.17 5.42 -12.78
C ALA A 69 5.76 5.68 -12.22
N VAL A 70 5.55 5.45 -10.91
CA VAL A 70 4.27 5.73 -10.24
C VAL A 70 3.96 7.22 -10.25
N TRP A 71 4.95 8.07 -10.01
CA TRP A 71 4.80 9.52 -10.07
C TRP A 71 4.41 10.01 -11.47
N ILE A 72 5.04 9.50 -12.53
CA ILE A 72 4.69 9.84 -13.92
C ILE A 72 3.23 9.44 -14.23
N VAL A 73 2.78 8.26 -13.81
CA VAL A 73 1.37 7.86 -13.96
C VAL A 73 0.45 8.83 -13.22
N GLY A 74 0.84 9.28 -12.03
CA GLY A 74 0.14 10.33 -11.28
C GLY A 74 0.01 11.64 -12.05
N LEU A 75 1.10 12.11 -12.67
CA LEU A 75 1.09 13.32 -13.50
C LEU A 75 0.18 13.17 -14.73
N ILE A 76 0.20 12.02 -15.39
CA ILE A 76 -0.68 11.75 -16.54
C ILE A 76 -2.15 11.82 -16.10
N LEU A 77 -2.49 11.23 -14.96
CA LEU A 77 -3.85 11.29 -14.42
C LEU A 77 -4.25 12.72 -14.04
N ASP A 78 -3.34 13.50 -13.46
CA ASP A 78 -3.61 14.91 -13.12
C ASP A 78 -3.95 15.75 -14.35
N VAL A 79 -3.22 15.54 -15.45
CA VAL A 79 -3.48 16.19 -16.74
C VAL A 79 -4.82 15.74 -17.34
N ILE A 80 -5.15 14.44 -17.27
CA ILE A 80 -6.43 13.91 -17.78
C ILE A 80 -7.62 14.47 -16.98
N LEU A 81 -7.45 14.67 -15.67
CA LEU A 81 -8.50 15.16 -14.78
C LEU A 81 -8.60 16.69 -14.75
N ASP A 82 -7.73 17.40 -15.47
CA ASP A 82 -7.57 18.85 -15.43
C ASP A 82 -7.54 19.40 -14.00
N ASN A 83 -6.85 18.68 -13.13
CA ASN A 83 -6.81 19.00 -11.71
C ASN A 83 -5.72 20.04 -11.43
N GLN A 84 -6.13 21.30 -11.25
CA GLN A 84 -5.21 22.41 -10.99
C GLN A 84 -4.81 22.53 -9.51
N ARG A 85 -5.20 21.58 -8.65
CA ARG A 85 -5.13 21.73 -7.19
C ARG A 85 -4.21 20.71 -6.53
N PHE A 86 -3.24 21.23 -5.77
CA PHE A 86 -2.31 20.46 -4.97
C PHE A 86 -2.66 20.52 -3.48
N TYR A 87 -2.60 19.38 -2.80
CA TYR A 87 -2.93 19.22 -1.38
C TYR A 87 -1.71 18.77 -0.58
N PRO A 88 -0.94 19.69 0.04
CA PRO A 88 0.29 19.35 0.74
C PRO A 88 0.12 18.34 1.87
N LEU A 89 -1.04 18.27 2.51
CA LEU A 89 -1.30 17.29 3.56
C LEU A 89 -1.28 15.84 3.00
N VAL A 90 -1.74 15.65 1.76
CA VAL A 90 -1.78 14.34 1.10
C VAL A 90 -0.38 13.85 0.72
N LEU A 91 0.59 14.76 0.55
CA LEU A 91 1.99 14.43 0.32
C LEU A 91 2.55 13.51 1.43
N ILE A 92 2.09 13.67 2.67
CA ILE A 92 2.47 12.81 3.80
C ILE A 92 2.12 11.35 3.50
N GLY A 93 0.99 11.11 2.83
CA GLY A 93 0.59 9.79 2.38
C GLY A 93 1.59 9.18 1.39
N GLY A 94 2.07 9.99 0.45
CA GLY A 94 3.16 9.64 -0.48
C GLY A 94 4.43 9.25 0.24
N VAL A 95 4.88 10.10 1.16
CA VAL A 95 6.08 9.88 1.98
C VAL A 95 5.97 8.58 2.77
N LEU A 96 4.80 8.29 3.38
CA LEU A 96 4.55 7.03 4.07
C LEU A 96 4.66 5.83 3.10
N TRP A 97 4.04 5.92 1.93
CA TRP A 97 4.12 4.88 0.92
C TRP A 97 5.55 4.65 0.40
N ALA A 98 6.28 5.72 0.07
CA ALA A 98 7.66 5.64 -0.40
C ALA A 98 8.59 5.06 0.68
N THR A 99 8.41 5.48 1.94
CA THR A 99 9.15 4.93 3.09
C THR A 99 8.81 3.46 3.31
N GLY A 100 7.53 3.08 3.19
CA GLY A 100 7.08 1.69 3.25
C GLY A 100 7.80 0.82 2.22
N ASN A 101 7.86 1.27 0.97
CA ASN A 101 8.55 0.53 -0.08
C ASN A 101 10.05 0.44 0.15
N LEU A 102 10.69 1.53 0.59
CA LEU A 102 12.10 1.50 0.97
C LEU A 102 12.36 0.44 2.06
N VAL A 103 11.54 0.42 3.11
CA VAL A 103 11.63 -0.56 4.21
C VAL A 103 11.41 -2.00 3.69
N THR A 104 10.55 -2.20 2.69
CA THR A 104 10.36 -3.55 2.10
C THR A 104 11.61 -4.09 1.42
N VAL A 105 12.46 -3.24 0.83
CA VAL A 105 13.75 -3.69 0.25
C VAL A 105 14.64 -4.34 1.31
N PHE A 106 14.72 -3.71 2.50
CA PHE A 106 15.46 -4.28 3.64
C PHE A 106 14.79 -5.54 4.19
N CYS A 107 13.46 -5.54 4.28
CA CYS A 107 12.68 -6.68 4.76
C CYS A 107 12.90 -7.93 3.91
N ILE A 108 12.81 -7.80 2.58
CA ILE A 108 12.99 -8.91 1.64
C ILE A 108 14.40 -9.53 1.79
N LYS A 109 15.43 -8.69 1.98
CA LYS A 109 16.81 -9.14 2.20
C LYS A 109 17.05 -9.85 3.54
N THR A 110 16.19 -9.63 4.54
CA THR A 110 16.41 -10.14 5.92
C THR A 110 15.52 -11.32 6.30
N CYS A 111 14.23 -11.30 5.96
CA CYS A 111 13.29 -12.38 6.29
C CYS A 111 12.77 -13.15 5.05
N GLY A 112 13.15 -12.73 3.84
CA GLY A 112 12.72 -13.32 2.59
C GLY A 112 11.38 -12.78 2.09
N LEU A 113 11.19 -12.80 0.76
CA LEU A 113 10.04 -12.19 0.09
C LEU A 113 8.70 -12.72 0.59
N THR A 114 8.55 -14.05 0.73
CA THR A 114 7.26 -14.68 1.08
C THR A 114 6.84 -14.36 2.51
N VAL A 115 7.75 -14.48 3.47
CA VAL A 115 7.48 -14.22 4.90
C VAL A 115 7.27 -12.73 5.13
N GLY A 116 8.13 -11.89 4.54
CA GLY A 116 7.95 -10.45 4.56
C GLY A 116 6.58 -10.06 4.02
N LEU A 117 6.22 -10.54 2.82
CA LEU A 117 5.00 -10.18 2.10
C LEU A 117 3.77 -10.44 2.94
N LEU A 118 3.75 -11.58 3.61
CA LEU A 118 2.66 -11.92 4.50
C LEU A 118 2.58 -10.97 5.69
N ILE A 119 3.68 -10.72 6.41
CA ILE A 119 3.69 -9.90 7.61
C ILE A 119 3.27 -8.46 7.29
N TRP A 120 3.83 -7.84 6.24
CA TRP A 120 3.48 -6.46 5.91
C TRP A 120 2.07 -6.35 5.34
N CYS A 121 1.59 -7.32 4.53
CA CYS A 121 0.21 -7.30 4.03
C CYS A 121 -0.79 -7.43 5.17
N THR A 122 -0.55 -8.33 6.13
CA THR A 122 -1.41 -8.48 7.30
C THR A 122 -1.40 -7.24 8.18
N SER A 123 -0.23 -6.65 8.42
CA SER A 123 -0.12 -5.39 9.19
C SER A 123 -0.82 -4.23 8.45
N CYS A 124 -0.65 -4.11 7.14
CA CYS A 124 -1.37 -3.14 6.29
C CYS A 124 -2.89 -3.32 6.36
N LEU A 125 -3.38 -4.55 6.27
CA LEU A 125 -4.81 -4.85 6.37
C LEU A 125 -5.36 -4.44 7.73
N ILE A 126 -4.70 -4.85 8.82
CA ILE A 126 -5.13 -4.53 10.19
C ILE A 126 -5.10 -3.02 10.40
N MET A 127 -4.06 -2.34 9.93
CA MET A 127 -3.90 -0.89 10.13
C MET A 127 -4.87 -0.06 9.31
N GLY A 128 -5.08 -0.41 8.03
CA GLY A 128 -6.10 0.23 7.20
C GLY A 128 -7.51 0.02 7.75
N TRP A 129 -7.81 -1.21 8.20
CA TRP A 129 -9.09 -1.52 8.86
C TRP A 129 -9.27 -0.74 10.15
N ALA A 130 -8.27 -0.74 11.04
CA ALA A 130 -8.33 -0.03 12.32
C ALA A 130 -8.47 1.49 12.10
N GLY A 131 -7.76 2.03 11.11
CA GLY A 131 -7.87 3.42 10.64
C GLY A 131 -9.32 3.81 10.39
N GLY A 132 -9.96 3.14 9.44
CA GLY A 132 -11.36 3.41 9.08
C GLY A 132 -12.34 3.07 10.20
N ARG A 133 -12.11 2.00 10.97
CA ARG A 133 -13.05 1.54 12.00
C ARG A 133 -13.12 2.46 13.21
N PHE A 134 -11.97 2.97 13.66
CA PHE A 134 -11.86 3.78 14.87
C PHE A 134 -11.74 5.28 14.60
N GLY A 135 -11.64 5.69 13.33
CA GLY A 135 -11.46 7.10 13.01
C GLY A 135 -10.08 7.62 13.42
N ILE A 136 -9.03 6.83 13.21
CA ILE A 136 -7.67 7.21 13.61
C ILE A 136 -7.30 8.53 12.91
N PHE A 137 -6.64 9.45 13.64
CA PHE A 137 -6.32 10.81 13.18
C PHE A 137 -7.55 11.69 12.89
N GLY A 138 -8.71 11.36 13.45
CA GLY A 138 -9.91 12.19 13.40
C GLY A 138 -10.73 12.03 12.12
N ILE A 139 -10.46 11.03 11.28
CA ILE A 139 -11.33 10.70 10.14
C ILE A 139 -12.68 10.16 10.64
N ASN A 140 -13.72 10.27 9.81
CA ASN A 140 -15.04 9.76 10.16
C ASN A 140 -15.01 8.23 10.28
N ALA A 141 -15.45 7.70 11.43
CA ALA A 141 -15.46 6.27 11.67
C ALA A 141 -16.46 5.57 10.72
N GLN A 142 -15.96 4.62 9.93
CA GLN A 142 -16.73 3.88 8.94
C GLN A 142 -17.33 2.61 9.57
N VAL A 143 -18.44 2.80 10.30
CA VAL A 143 -19.14 1.68 10.96
C VAL A 143 -20.18 1.07 10.01
N PRO A 144 -20.13 -0.25 9.75
CA PRO A 144 -21.15 -0.91 8.94
C PRO A 144 -22.57 -0.71 9.49
N SER A 145 -23.51 -0.34 8.62
CA SER A 145 -24.87 0.05 8.99
C SER A 145 -25.78 -1.09 9.49
N THR A 146 -25.37 -2.34 9.36
CA THR A 146 -26.17 -3.51 9.72
C THR A 146 -25.36 -4.48 10.57
N SER A 147 -25.97 -5.08 11.59
CA SER A 147 -25.32 -6.04 12.49
C SER A 147 -24.66 -7.21 11.75
N LEU A 148 -25.28 -7.72 10.68
CA LEU A 148 -24.69 -8.78 9.86
C LEU A 148 -23.40 -8.33 9.15
N LYS A 149 -23.40 -7.13 8.55
CA LYS A 149 -22.22 -6.56 7.87
C LYS A 149 -21.10 -6.30 8.87
N LEU A 150 -21.44 -5.86 10.08
CA LEU A 150 -20.50 -5.68 11.17
C LEU A 150 -19.83 -6.99 11.55
N THR A 151 -20.59 -8.05 11.80
CA THR A 151 -20.04 -9.37 12.13
C THR A 151 -19.16 -9.92 11.01
N LEU A 152 -19.60 -9.81 9.75
CA LEU A 152 -18.82 -10.25 8.60
C LEU A 152 -17.49 -9.48 8.45
N ASN A 153 -17.50 -8.17 8.73
CA ASN A 153 -16.31 -7.33 8.65
C ASN A 153 -15.26 -7.72 9.73
N TYR A 154 -15.69 -7.95 10.98
CA TYR A 154 -14.76 -8.42 12.01
C TYR A 154 -14.29 -9.86 11.76
N ALA A 155 -15.20 -10.73 11.31
CA ALA A 155 -14.86 -12.12 11.00
C ALA A 155 -13.82 -12.20 9.88
N SER A 156 -13.90 -11.37 8.84
CA SER A 156 -12.92 -11.37 7.75
C SER A 156 -11.53 -10.92 8.21
N VAL A 157 -11.46 -9.90 9.08
CA VAL A 157 -10.19 -9.43 9.65
C VAL A 157 -9.54 -10.48 10.54
N ILE A 158 -10.33 -11.12 11.41
CA ILE A 158 -9.84 -12.20 12.28
C ILE A 158 -9.37 -13.39 11.43
N LEU A 159 -10.13 -13.76 10.41
CA LEU A 159 -9.78 -14.84 9.50
C LEU A 159 -8.48 -14.54 8.74
N ALA A 160 -8.32 -13.32 8.23
CA ALA A 160 -7.12 -12.89 7.51
C ALA A 160 -5.87 -12.83 8.42
N ALA A 161 -6.03 -12.37 9.67
CA ALA A 161 -4.93 -12.39 10.64
C ALA A 161 -4.56 -13.83 11.02
N THR A 162 -5.56 -14.70 11.19
CA THR A 162 -5.35 -16.10 11.56
C THR A 162 -4.69 -16.90 10.44
N SER A 163 -5.09 -16.68 9.18
CA SER A 163 -4.48 -17.34 8.03
C SER A 163 -3.00 -16.97 7.88
N ALA A 164 -2.63 -15.72 8.16
CA ALA A 164 -1.25 -15.30 8.18
C ALA A 164 -0.43 -15.99 9.28
N ILE A 165 -0.99 -16.11 10.49
CA ILE A 165 -0.33 -16.85 11.58
C ILE A 165 -0.10 -18.31 11.18
N PHE A 166 -1.12 -19.00 10.65
CA PHE A 166 -0.97 -20.37 10.19
C PHE A 166 0.08 -20.50 9.08
N PHE A 167 0.14 -19.55 8.14
CA PHE A 167 1.13 -19.58 7.06
C PHE A 167 2.56 -19.36 7.56
N VAL A 168 2.80 -18.53 8.58
CA VAL A 168 4.12 -18.40 9.22
C VAL A 168 4.49 -19.67 10.00
N LEU A 169 3.50 -20.34 10.61
CA LEU A 169 3.70 -21.56 11.40
C LEU A 169 3.87 -22.82 10.54
N ILE A 170 3.38 -22.81 9.30
CA ILE A 170 3.66 -23.86 8.32
C ILE A 170 5.15 -23.77 7.99
N LYS A 171 5.91 -24.68 8.61
CA LYS A 171 7.28 -24.99 8.22
C LYS A 171 7.26 -25.26 6.72
N SER A 172 8.07 -24.55 5.93
CA SER A 172 8.34 -24.93 4.55
C SER A 172 9.00 -26.30 4.56
N ASN A 173 8.18 -27.35 4.56
CA ASN A 173 8.64 -28.69 4.23
C ASN A 173 8.98 -28.62 2.75
N ASN A 174 10.26 -28.55 2.43
CA ASN A 174 10.75 -28.53 1.06
C ASN A 174 10.40 -29.86 0.38
N THR A 175 9.18 -29.93 -0.16
CA THR A 175 8.75 -30.94 -1.11
C THR A 175 8.17 -30.21 -2.32
N SER A 176 9.05 -29.61 -3.11
CA SER A 176 8.72 -29.22 -4.48
C SER A 176 9.74 -29.87 -5.38
N LYS A 177 9.37 -31.07 -5.84
CA LYS A 177 9.83 -31.61 -7.11
C LYS A 177 9.41 -30.61 -8.19
N GLU A 178 10.29 -29.68 -8.57
CA GLU A 178 10.14 -29.00 -9.86
C GLU A 178 11.04 -29.69 -10.87
N SER A 179 10.37 -30.42 -11.76
CA SER A 179 10.89 -30.94 -13.01
C SER A 179 11.36 -29.78 -13.88
N THR A 180 12.60 -29.34 -13.72
CA THR A 180 13.31 -28.56 -14.73
C THR A 180 13.48 -29.43 -15.98
N THR A 181 12.58 -29.25 -16.95
CA THR A 181 12.84 -29.68 -18.33
C THR A 181 13.82 -28.67 -18.92
N SER A 182 15.11 -28.85 -18.61
CA SER A 182 16.19 -28.17 -19.32
C SER A 182 16.89 -29.21 -20.19
N TYR A 183 16.66 -29.10 -21.50
CA TYR A 183 17.33 -29.87 -22.53
C TYR A 183 18.85 -29.62 -22.49
N LYS A 184 19.65 -30.63 -22.14
CA LYS A 184 21.07 -30.78 -22.52
C LYS A 184 21.43 -32.27 -22.73
N PRO A 185 22.29 -32.59 -23.71
CA PRO A 185 22.47 -33.95 -24.21
C PRO A 185 23.34 -34.84 -23.30
N ASN A 186 22.96 -36.11 -23.30
CA ASN A 186 23.53 -37.34 -22.75
C ASN A 186 25.05 -37.37 -22.44
N LYS A 187 25.42 -37.83 -21.23
CA LYS A 187 26.50 -38.82 -20.99
C LYS A 187 26.35 -39.49 -19.61
N GLN A 188 26.80 -40.75 -19.55
CA GLN A 188 26.40 -41.84 -18.66
C GLN A 188 27.00 -41.82 -17.24
N ALA A 189 26.20 -42.41 -16.31
CA ALA A 189 26.51 -43.32 -15.20
C ALA A 189 27.66 -43.00 -14.20
N THR A 190 27.33 -42.91 -12.90
CA THR A 190 27.63 -43.93 -11.87
C THR A 190 27.09 -43.56 -10.47
N VAL A 191 27.04 -44.58 -9.61
CA VAL A 191 26.23 -44.81 -8.39
C VAL A 191 26.90 -44.28 -7.10
N GLU A 192 26.04 -43.83 -6.17
CA GLU A 192 26.11 -43.70 -4.68
C GLU A 192 27.45 -43.57 -3.94
N ILE A 193 27.50 -42.67 -2.95
CA ILE A 193 27.64 -42.98 -1.51
C ILE A 193 27.36 -41.72 -0.68
N GLU A 194 26.44 -41.89 0.26
CA GLU A 194 26.04 -40.95 1.31
C GLU A 194 27.21 -40.64 2.26
N LYS A 195 27.51 -39.35 2.47
CA LYS A 195 28.34 -38.91 3.59
C LYS A 195 27.86 -37.56 4.11
N LYS A 196 27.37 -37.58 5.35
CA LYS A 196 27.06 -36.42 6.20
C LYS A 196 28.12 -35.33 6.03
N ALA A 197 27.69 -34.16 5.59
CA ALA A 197 28.45 -32.92 5.66
C ALA A 197 27.47 -31.80 5.99
N ASP A 198 27.89 -30.93 6.91
CA ASP A 198 27.25 -29.66 7.28
C ASP A 198 26.59 -28.99 6.09
N PHE A 199 25.29 -28.69 6.21
CA PHE A 199 24.56 -27.93 5.21
C PHE A 199 24.61 -26.45 5.59
N ASN A 200 25.71 -25.81 5.21
CA ASN A 200 25.63 -24.41 4.80
C ASN A 200 24.68 -24.38 3.60
N GLU A 201 23.49 -23.86 3.83
CA GLU A 201 22.53 -23.56 2.79
C GLU A 201 23.12 -22.41 1.96
N ASP A 202 23.78 -22.76 0.86
CA ASP A 202 24.05 -21.83 -0.22
C ASP A 202 22.70 -21.31 -0.70
N THR A 203 22.35 -20.15 -0.15
CA THR A 203 21.74 -19.02 -0.85
C THR A 203 21.62 -19.30 -2.33
N THR A 204 20.39 -19.45 -2.84
CA THR A 204 20.13 -19.01 -4.20
C THR A 204 20.49 -17.54 -4.24
N GLU A 205 21.73 -17.32 -4.67
CA GLU A 205 22.39 -16.08 -4.93
C GLU A 205 21.48 -15.24 -5.84
N ILE A 206 20.69 -14.36 -5.21
CA ILE A 206 20.76 -12.97 -5.66
C ILE A 206 22.11 -12.46 -5.13
N ALA A 207 23.19 -12.92 -5.76
CA ALA A 207 24.49 -12.31 -5.62
C ALA A 207 24.41 -10.96 -6.32
N THR A 208 23.98 -9.96 -5.56
CA THR A 208 24.37 -8.58 -5.81
C THR A 208 25.20 -8.19 -4.61
N GLU A 209 26.39 -7.67 -4.89
CA GLU A 209 27.33 -7.06 -3.96
C GLU A 209 26.63 -6.51 -2.71
N THR A 210 27.19 -6.78 -1.53
CA THR A 210 26.60 -6.44 -0.23
C THR A 210 26.27 -4.94 -0.11
N ASP A 211 25.06 -4.54 -0.52
CA ASP A 211 24.56 -3.16 -0.39
C ASP A 211 24.52 -2.70 1.08
N PHE A 212 24.57 -3.65 2.02
CA PHE A 212 24.50 -3.39 3.46
C PHE A 212 25.53 -4.21 4.26
N PRO A 213 26.78 -3.75 4.37
CA PRO A 213 27.83 -4.42 5.13
C PRO A 213 27.45 -4.69 6.60
N PHE A 214 26.62 -3.81 7.18
CA PHE A 214 26.19 -3.94 8.57
C PHE A 214 25.31 -5.16 8.83
N LEU A 215 24.53 -5.62 7.84
CA LEU A 215 23.65 -6.79 8.02
C LEU A 215 24.45 -8.08 8.19
N VAL A 216 25.62 -8.17 7.54
CA VAL A 216 26.51 -9.34 7.58
C VAL A 216 27.08 -9.58 8.98
N HIS A 217 27.14 -8.55 9.83
CA HIS A 217 27.64 -8.65 11.20
C HIS A 217 26.59 -9.12 12.23
N LEU A 218 25.32 -9.26 11.84
CA LEU A 218 24.25 -9.71 12.73
C LEU A 218 24.07 -11.23 12.66
N SER A 219 23.68 -11.86 13.78
CA SER A 219 23.32 -13.28 13.81
C SER A 219 21.98 -13.52 13.08
N ALA A 220 21.81 -14.71 12.51
CA ALA A 220 20.61 -15.07 11.74
C ALA A 220 19.27 -14.85 12.49
N PRO A 221 19.14 -15.14 13.81
CA PRO A 221 17.93 -14.81 14.55
C PRO A 221 17.64 -13.30 14.65
N ILE A 222 18.70 -12.49 14.80
CA ILE A 222 18.57 -11.02 14.90
C ILE A 222 18.20 -10.44 13.53
N GLN A 223 18.79 -10.93 12.44
CA GLN A 223 18.40 -10.53 11.08
C GLN A 223 16.92 -10.83 10.81
N LYS A 224 16.45 -12.03 11.17
CA LYS A 224 15.03 -12.41 11.04
C LYS A 224 14.12 -11.54 11.89
N ALA A 225 14.48 -11.28 13.14
CA ALA A 225 13.72 -10.39 14.03
C ALA A 225 13.64 -8.96 13.46
N LEU A 226 14.75 -8.42 12.97
CA LEU A 226 14.82 -7.12 12.32
C LEU A 226 13.92 -7.09 11.08
N GLY A 227 13.98 -8.10 10.22
CA GLY A 227 13.11 -8.23 9.05
C GLY A 227 11.63 -8.24 9.41
N CYS A 228 11.24 -8.96 10.46
CA CYS A 228 9.86 -8.96 10.96
C CYS A 228 9.42 -7.58 11.45
N VAL A 229 10.26 -6.87 12.20
CA VAL A 229 9.96 -5.51 12.67
C VAL A 229 9.81 -4.55 11.49
N LEU A 230 10.71 -4.60 10.52
CA LEU A 230 10.64 -3.80 9.30
C LEU A 230 9.38 -4.11 8.48
N ALA A 231 8.99 -5.39 8.37
CA ALA A 231 7.75 -5.79 7.70
C ALA A 231 6.51 -5.19 8.40
N LEU A 232 6.47 -5.22 9.74
CA LEU A 232 5.39 -4.61 10.52
C LEU A 232 5.32 -3.10 10.30
N MET A 233 6.47 -2.41 10.31
CA MET A 233 6.56 -0.97 10.04
C MET A 233 6.09 -0.62 8.63
N ALA A 234 6.53 -1.37 7.61
CA ALA A 234 6.06 -1.18 6.23
C ALA A 234 4.54 -1.34 6.13
N GLY A 235 3.98 -2.36 6.78
CA GLY A 235 2.53 -2.56 6.83
C GLY A 235 1.79 -1.40 7.50
N VAL A 236 2.31 -0.86 8.60
CA VAL A 236 1.73 0.33 9.24
C VAL A 236 1.74 1.52 8.28
N PHE A 237 2.86 1.79 7.61
CA PHE A 237 2.95 2.91 6.66
C PHE A 237 1.96 2.75 5.49
N TYR A 238 1.87 1.56 4.89
CA TYR A 238 0.88 1.30 3.83
C TYR A 238 -0.56 1.40 4.33
N GLY A 239 -0.86 0.96 5.54
CA GLY A 239 -2.21 1.08 6.11
C GLY A 239 -2.62 2.51 6.42
N LEU A 240 -1.66 3.40 6.68
CA LEU A 240 -1.91 4.81 7.02
C LEU A 240 -1.82 5.76 5.82
N MET A 241 -1.25 5.32 4.69
CA MET A 241 -0.92 6.20 3.57
C MET A 241 -2.10 6.98 2.97
N PHE A 242 -3.33 6.48 3.08
CA PHE A 242 -4.54 7.13 2.57
C PHE A 242 -5.31 7.95 3.61
N ILE A 243 -4.88 7.96 4.89
CA ILE A 243 -5.53 8.74 5.94
C ILE A 243 -5.49 10.25 5.64
N PRO A 244 -4.38 10.85 5.17
CA PRO A 244 -4.34 12.29 4.92
C PRO A 244 -5.35 12.75 3.86
N ASP A 245 -5.53 11.99 2.78
CA ASP A 245 -6.59 12.21 1.76
C ASP A 245 -7.99 12.09 2.38
N GLN A 246 -8.25 10.99 3.09
CA GLN A 246 -9.53 10.77 3.76
C GLN A 246 -9.88 11.89 4.75
N TYR A 247 -8.89 12.42 5.47
CA TYR A 247 -9.07 13.52 6.42
C TYR A 247 -9.58 14.80 5.74
N ILE A 248 -9.07 15.14 4.56
CA ILE A 248 -9.52 16.30 3.79
C ILE A 248 -10.96 16.08 3.31
N ARG A 249 -11.26 14.88 2.82
CA ARG A 249 -12.61 14.51 2.34
C ARG A 249 -13.65 14.51 3.46
N ASP A 250 -13.25 14.18 4.68
CA ASP A 250 -14.11 14.20 5.87
C ASP A 250 -14.29 15.61 6.48
N HIS A 251 -13.38 16.54 6.20
CA HIS A 251 -13.42 17.92 6.71
C HIS A 251 -13.29 18.98 5.59
N PRO A 252 -14.13 18.95 4.55
CA PRO A 252 -14.01 19.83 3.39
C PRO A 252 -14.08 21.32 3.76
N GLU A 253 -14.73 21.66 4.87
CA GLU A 253 -14.83 23.02 5.41
C GLU A 253 -13.50 23.62 5.88
N LYS A 254 -12.54 22.78 6.28
CA LYS A 254 -11.20 23.23 6.73
C LYS A 254 -10.24 23.50 5.57
N PHE A 255 -10.56 22.98 4.39
CA PHE A 255 -9.69 23.00 3.22
C PHE A 255 -10.35 23.74 2.05
N LEU A 256 -11.02 24.87 2.32
CA LEU A 256 -11.54 25.74 1.26
C LEU A 256 -10.38 26.42 0.52
N TYR A 257 -10.45 26.47 -0.81
CA TYR A 257 -9.51 27.23 -1.64
C TYR A 257 -10.30 28.07 -2.63
N LYS A 258 -10.05 29.38 -2.66
CA LYS A 258 -10.84 30.35 -3.45
C LYS A 258 -12.36 30.24 -3.24
N GLY A 259 -12.79 29.86 -2.02
CA GLY A 259 -14.20 29.67 -1.69
C GLY A 259 -14.80 28.32 -2.09
N GLU A 260 -14.04 27.46 -2.77
CA GLU A 260 -14.49 26.15 -3.24
C GLU A 260 -14.05 25.01 -2.30
N ARG A 261 -14.96 24.06 -2.09
CA ARG A 261 -14.70 22.83 -1.33
C ARG A 261 -13.78 21.91 -2.12
N PRO A 262 -12.94 21.12 -1.43
CA PRO A 262 -12.15 20.11 -2.10
C PRO A 262 -13.06 19.00 -2.67
N PRO A 263 -12.65 18.31 -3.75
CA PRO A 263 -13.44 17.27 -4.37
C PRO A 263 -13.61 16.06 -3.44
N LEU A 264 -14.78 15.44 -3.45
CA LEU A 264 -15.02 14.22 -2.67
C LEU A 264 -14.41 12.97 -3.32
N ASN A 265 -14.16 13.02 -4.62
CA ASN A 265 -13.53 11.94 -5.35
C ASN A 265 -12.02 11.90 -5.04
N GLY A 266 -11.55 10.78 -4.47
CA GLY A 266 -10.15 10.52 -4.14
C GLY A 266 -9.19 10.65 -5.33
N LEU A 267 -9.69 10.51 -6.56
CA LEU A 267 -8.88 10.57 -7.78
C LEU A 267 -8.17 11.93 -7.98
N TYR A 268 -8.76 13.02 -7.49
CA TYR A 268 -8.17 14.37 -7.57
C TYR A 268 -7.00 14.60 -6.58
N TYR A 269 -6.75 13.64 -5.69
CA TYR A 269 -5.64 13.73 -4.74
C TYR A 269 -4.41 12.93 -5.19
N ILE A 270 -4.52 12.19 -6.29
CA ILE A 270 -3.49 11.28 -6.81
C ILE A 270 -2.15 11.99 -7.04
N ASN A 271 -2.16 13.15 -7.68
CA ASN A 271 -0.93 13.89 -7.93
C ASN A 271 -0.25 14.32 -6.63
N SER A 272 -1.03 14.76 -5.64
CA SER A 272 -0.50 15.13 -4.32
C SER A 272 0.04 13.92 -3.56
N GLN A 273 -0.64 12.78 -3.66
CA GLN A 273 -0.21 11.52 -3.05
C GLN A 273 1.08 11.00 -3.66
N TYR A 274 1.20 10.95 -4.98
CA TYR A 274 2.38 10.36 -5.62
C TYR A 274 3.59 11.31 -5.73
N SER A 275 3.42 12.59 -5.38
CA SER A 275 4.51 13.57 -5.32
C SER A 275 5.25 13.60 -3.97
N GLY A 276 4.86 12.76 -2.99
CA GLY A 276 5.54 12.60 -1.71
C GLY A 276 6.45 11.40 -1.67
#